data_AF-A0AB73V1H8-F1
#
_entry.id   AF-A0AB73V1H8-F1
#
_cell.length_a   1.000
_cell.length_b   1.000
_cell.length_c   1.000
_cell.angle_alpha   90.00
_cell.angle_beta   90.00
_cell.angle_gamma   90.00
#
_symmetry.space_group_name_H-M   'P 1'
#
loop_
_entity.id
_entity.type
_entity.pdbx_description
1 polymer ?
#
loop_
_entity_poly.entity_id
_entity_poly.type
_entity_poly.pdbx_seq_one_letter_code
_entity_poly.pdbx_strand_id
1 'polypeptide(L)' 'MTRNYKEIVNQIIKAYSHRIAKLPEFIRIMETHSLMQGLNGLALAALAANDIDATIEINNLLLDIEKGGNIEPYNLEAA' A
#
# COMPACT_ATOMS: atom_id res chain seq x y z
N MET A 1 -3.89 -7.13 -10.90
CA MET A 1 -4.56 -7.09 -9.58
C MET A 1 -6.05 -6.77 -9.71
N THR A 2 -6.91 -7.45 -8.95
CA THR A 2 -8.38 -7.27 -8.96
C THR A 2 -8.83 -5.96 -8.29
N ARG A 3 -10.06 -5.53 -8.56
CA ARG A 3 -10.67 -4.31 -7.98
C ARG A 3 -10.65 -4.32 -6.45
N ASN A 4 -10.95 -5.46 -5.83
CA ASN A 4 -11.03 -5.58 -4.36
C ASN A 4 -9.69 -5.24 -3.69
N TYR A 5 -8.57 -5.76 -4.21
CA TYR A 5 -7.25 -5.43 -3.69
C TYR A 5 -6.89 -3.96 -3.92
N LYS A 6 -7.22 -3.39 -5.09
CA LYS A 6 -7.02 -1.95 -5.36
C LYS A 6 -7.79 -1.09 -4.37
N GLU A 7 -9.03 -1.45 -4.03
CA GLU A 7 -9.83 -0.73 -3.04
C GLU A 7 -9.21 -0.79 -1.64
N ILE A 8 -8.73 -1.96 -1.21
CA ILE A 8 -8.05 -2.12 0.09
C ILE A 8 -6.76 -1.28 0.11
N VAL A 9 -5.93 -1.35 -0.92
CA VAL A 9 -4.70 -0.55 -1.03
C VAL A 9 -5.03 0.95 -1.01
N ASN A 10 -6.06 1.40 -1.73
CA ASN A 10 -6.51 2.79 -1.71
C ASN A 10 -6.93 3.25 -0.31
N GLN A 11 -7.64 2.40 0.45
CA GLN A 11 -8.02 2.72 1.83
C GLN A 11 -6.80 2.86 2.74
N ILE A 12 -5.83 1.94 2.61
CA ILE A 12 -4.57 1.98 3.36
C ILE A 12 -3.77 3.26 3.04
N ILE A 13 -3.58 3.57 1.75
CA ILE A 13 -2.87 4.78 1.30
C ILE A 13 -3.58 6.03 1.83
N LYS A 14 -4.91 6.12 1.71
CA LYS A 14 -5.68 7.27 2.18
C LYS A 14 -5.53 7.48 3.69
N ALA A 15 -5.56 6.40 4.48
CA ALA A 15 -5.35 6.46 5.93
C ALA A 15 -3.94 6.97 6.26
N TYR A 16 -2.92 6.46 5.55
CA TYR A 16 -1.54 6.90 5.69
C TYR A 16 -1.36 8.39 5.31
N SER A 17 -1.80 8.81 4.12
CA SER A 17 -1.69 10.19 3.64
C SER A 17 -2.33 11.18 4.61
N HIS A 18 -3.49 10.84 5.18
CA HIS A 18 -4.17 11.67 6.16
C HIS A 18 -3.35 11.84 7.46
N ARG A 19 -2.67 10.78 7.90
CA ARG A 19 -1.85 10.79 9.12
C ARG A 19 -0.56 11.57 8.90
N ILE A 20 0.22 11.25 7.88
CA ILE A 20 1.54 11.88 7.66
C ILE A 20 1.47 13.40 7.50
N ALA A 21 0.38 13.91 6.91
CA ALA A 21 0.19 15.35 6.70
C ALA A 21 0.14 16.15 8.01
N LYS A 22 -0.18 15.50 9.13
CA LYS A 22 -0.37 16.11 10.45
C LYS A 22 0.78 15.86 11.42
N LEU A 23 1.76 15.05 11.02
CA LEU A 23 2.75 14.49 11.94
C LEU A 23 4.16 15.08 11.72
N PRO A 24 4.95 15.25 12.80
CA PRO A 24 6.37 15.58 12.71
C PRO A 24 7.16 14.52 11.95
N GLU A 25 8.29 14.91 11.36
CA GLU A 25 9.12 14.06 10.48
C GLU A 25 9.49 12.70 11.11
N PHE A 26 9.91 12.69 12.38
CA PHE A 26 10.30 11.44 13.06
C PHE A 26 9.13 10.45 13.20
N ILE A 27 7.89 10.94 13.36
CA ILE A 27 6.69 10.07 13.40
C ILE A 27 6.34 9.56 12.00
N ARG A 28 6.62 10.33 10.95
CA ARG A 28 6.34 9.91 9.56
C ARG A 28 7.09 8.63 9.19
N ILE A 29 8.31 8.45 9.70
CA ILE A 29 9.08 7.21 9.52
C ILE A 29 8.32 6.00 10.10
N MET A 30 7.78 6.13 11.31
CA MET A 30 6.99 5.05 11.94
C MET A 30 5.68 4.78 11.20
N GLU A 31 5.00 5.82 10.70
CA GLU A 31 3.80 5.65 9.88
C GLU A 31 4.11 4.99 8.54
N THR A 32 5.25 5.30 7.91
CA THR A 32 5.68 4.62 6.68
C THR A 32 5.98 3.14 6.95
N HIS A 33 6.62 2.81 8.07
CA HIS A 33 6.79 1.40 8.47
C HIS A 33 5.45 0.70 8.71
N SER A 34 4.48 1.38 9.32
CA SER A 34 3.13 0.84 9.55
C SER A 34 2.39 0.59 8.23
N LEU A 35 2.53 1.50 7.26
CA LEU A 35 2.03 1.34 5.90
C LEU A 35 2.63 0.09 5.23
N MET A 36 3.96 -0.04 5.26
CA MET A 36 4.65 -1.19 4.69
C MET A 36 4.22 -2.51 5.34
N GLN A 37 4.02 -2.54 6.65
CA GLN A 37 3.49 -3.71 7.35
C GLN A 37 2.07 -4.08 6.88
N GLY A 38 1.19 -3.09 6.71
CA GLY A 38 -0.17 -3.31 6.22
C GLY A 38 -0.19 -3.88 4.80
N LEU A 39 0.64 -3.32 3.90
CA LEU A 39 0.78 -3.82 2.52
C LEU A 39 1.43 -5.21 2.47
N ASN A 40 2.43 -5.48 3.30
CA ASN A 40 3.04 -6.82 3.39
C ASN A 40 2.04 -7.87 3.87
N GLY A 41 1.21 -7.54 4.86
CA GLY A 41 0.11 -8.41 5.29
C GLY A 41 -0.88 -8.70 4.16
N LEU A 42 -1.21 -7.71 3.34
CA LEU A 42 -2.07 -7.88 2.17
C LEU A 42 -1.43 -8.75 1.09
N ALA A 43 -0.13 -8.60 0.84
CA ALA A 43 0.61 -9.45 -0.10
C ALA A 43 0.61 -10.93 0.35
N LEU A 44 0.81 -11.19 1.64
CA LEU A 44 0.73 -12.55 2.20
C LEU A 44 -0.69 -13.14 2.08
N ALA A 45 -1.72 -12.33 2.31
CA ALA A 45 -3.10 -12.77 2.13
C ALA A 45 -3.42 -13.08 0.65
N ALA A 46 -2.93 -12.27 -0.29
CA ALA A 46 -3.05 -12.53 -1.72
C ALA A 46 -2.35 -13.83 -2.13
N LEU A 47 -1.13 -14.05 -1.64
CA LEU A 47 -0.38 -15.27 -1.89
C LEU A 47 -1.13 -16.50 -1.34
N ALA A 48 -1.65 -16.42 -0.11
CA ALA A 48 -2.43 -17.49 0.50
C ALA A 48 -3.73 -17.81 -0.28
N ALA A 49 -4.29 -16.81 -0.96
CA ALA A 49 -5.45 -16.95 -1.85
C ALA A 49 -5.07 -17.40 -3.28
N ASN A 50 -3.77 -17.63 -3.56
CA ASN A 50 -3.23 -17.94 -4.88
C ASN A 50 -3.48 -16.84 -5.94
N ASP A 51 -3.67 -15.58 -5.52
CA ASP A 51 -3.74 -14.42 -6.40
C ASP A 51 -2.32 -13.87 -6.63
N ILE A 52 -1.62 -14.50 -7.57
CA ILE A 52 -0.23 -14.19 -7.90
C ILE A 52 -0.09 -12.77 -8.46
N ASP A 53 -1.06 -12.31 -9.25
CA ASP A 53 -1.04 -10.96 -9.84
C ASP A 53 -1.13 -9.88 -8.76
N ALA A 54 -2.04 -10.04 -7.80
CA ALA A 54 -2.13 -9.14 -6.66
C ALA A 54 -0.86 -9.19 -5.80
N THR A 55 -0.31 -10.38 -5.58
CA THR A 55 0.94 -10.55 -4.84
C THR A 55 2.09 -9.78 -5.49
N ILE A 56 2.28 -9.91 -6.80
CA ILE A 56 3.34 -9.20 -7.54
C ILE A 56 3.13 -7.69 -7.48
N GLU A 57 1.91 -7.21 -7.76
CA GLU A 57 1.63 -5.76 -7.76
C GLU A 57 1.86 -5.13 -6.38
N ILE A 58 1.43 -5.77 -5.29
CA ILE A 58 1.63 -5.25 -3.93
C ILE A 58 3.12 -5.26 -3.56
N ASN A 59 3.88 -6.28 -3.97
CA ASN A 59 5.33 -6.30 -3.75
C ASN A 59 6.06 -5.21 -4.53
N ASN A 60 5.64 -4.90 -5.76
CA ASN A 60 6.19 -3.77 -6.52
C ASN A 60 5.93 -2.44 -5.80
N LEU A 61 4.71 -2.26 -5.27
CA LEU A 61 4.37 -1.13 -4.41
C LEU A 61 5.31 -1.02 -3.21
N LEU A 62 5.54 -2.11 -2.47
CA LEU A 62 6.46 -2.13 -1.33
C LEU A 62 7.88 -1.68 -1.72
N LEU A 63 8.41 -2.19 -2.83
CA LEU A 63 9.73 -1.82 -3.35
C LEU A 63 9.81 -0.34 -3.74
N ASP A 64 8.75 0.24 -4.29
CA ASP A 64 8.70 1.66 -4.61
C ASP A 64 8.72 2.52 -3.35
N ILE A 65 8.01 2.10 -2.30
CA ILE A 65 8.01 2.77 -0.98
C ILE A 65 9.39 2.75 -0.35
N GLU A 66 10.07 1.60 -0.37
CA GLU A 66 11.42 1.44 0.18
C GLU A 66 12.44 2.37 -0.49
N LYS A 67 12.24 2.68 -1.77
CA LYS A 67 13.08 3.61 -2.54
C LYS A 67 12.71 5.08 -2.35
N GLY A 68 11.72 5.38 -1.51
CA GLY A 68 11.20 6.74 -1.31
C GLY A 68 10.32 7.24 -2.46
N GLY A 69 9.73 6.31 -3.24
CA GLY A 69 8.78 6.63 -4.30
C GLY A 69 7.49 7.25 -3.77
N ASN A 70 6.83 8.05 -4.61
CA ASN A 70 5.52 8.58 -4.29
C ASN A 70 4.46 7.49 -4.45
N ILE A 71 3.52 7.42 -3.51
CA ILE A 71 2.46 6.42 -3.49
C ILE A 71 1.14 7.12 -3.74
N GLU A 72 0.47 6.72 -4.81
CA GLU A 72 -0.83 7.28 -5.17
C GLU A 72 -1.91 6.20 -5.18
N PRO A 73 -3.15 6.54 -4.81
CA PRO A 73 -4.27 5.62 -4.95
C PRO A 73 -4.48 5.21 -6.41
N TYR A 74 -4.83 3.94 -6.63
CA TYR A 74 -5.27 3.43 -7.91
C TYR A 74 -6.53 4.17 -8.40
N ASN A 75 -6.55 4.52 -9.69
CA ASN A 75 -7.77 4.96 -10.35
C ASN A 75 -8.70 3.76 -10.59
N LEU A 76 -9.82 3.69 -9.88
CA LEU A 76 -10.80 2.61 -9.97
C LEU A 76 -11.82 2.80 -11.11
N GLU A 77 -11.82 3.95 -11.78
CA GLU A 77 -12.69 4.26 -12.93
C GLU A 77 -11.99 3.99 -14.27
N ALA A 78 -10.67 3.79 -14.25
CA ALA A 78 -9.86 3.50 -15.44
C ALA A 78 -9.72 2.00 -15.76
N ALA A 79 -10.52 1.14 -15.13
CA ALA A 79 -10.42 -0.33 -15.20
C ALA A 79 -11.69 -0.96 -15.77
#